data_AF-W1XHM4-F1
#
_entry.id   AF-W1XHM4-F1
#
_cell.length_a   1.000
_cell.length_b   1.000
_cell.length_c   1.000
_cell.angle_alpha   90.00
_cell.angle_beta   90.00
_cell.angle_gamma   90.00
#
_symmetry.space_group_name_H-M   'P 1'
#
loop_
_entity.id
_entity.type
_entity.pdbx_description
1 polymer ?
#
loop_
_entity_poly.entity_id
_entity_poly.type
_entity_poly.pdbx_seq_one_letter_code
_entity_poly.pdbx_strand_id
1 'polypeptide(L)'
;LRNDEEEYKSIKFDYCILDEGQNIKNPVAQNTTSVKNINAENRFVLTGTPIENNLIELWSIFDFLMPGYLDSVHTFKNKFVNKNDSVIELQKYIKPFMLR
;
A
#
# COMPACT_ATOMS: atom_id res chain seq x y z
N LEU A 1 13.54 4.66 10.76
CA LEU A 1 12.08 4.44 10.73
C LEU A 1 11.62 3.51 11.84
N ARG A 2 11.82 2.18 11.77
CA ARG A 2 11.40 1.29 12.87
C ARG A 2 11.95 1.70 14.23
N ASN A 3 13.23 2.05 14.28
CA ASN A 3 13.93 2.38 15.54
C ASN A 3 13.55 3.76 16.08
N ASP A 4 12.88 4.59 15.27
CA ASP A 4 12.61 6.00 15.55
C ASP A 4 11.09 6.29 15.48
N GLU A 5 10.27 5.23 15.45
CA GLU A 5 8.83 5.33 15.15
C GLU A 5 8.11 6.26 16.13
N GLU A 6 8.53 6.29 17.40
CA GLU A 6 7.96 7.17 18.42
C GLU A 6 8.24 8.66 18.15
N GLU A 7 9.43 8.98 17.65
CA GLU A 7 9.81 10.35 17.30
C GLU A 7 8.94 10.85 16.13
N TYR A 8 8.79 10.00 15.10
CA TYR A 8 8.02 10.32 13.91
C TYR A 8 6.50 10.33 14.12
N LYS A 9 5.96 9.60 15.10
CA LYS A 9 4.51 9.56 15.40
C LYS A 9 3.93 10.91 15.77
N SER A 10 4.73 11.76 16.42
CA SER A 10 4.30 13.08 16.88
C SER A 10 4.26 14.14 15.77
N ILE A 11 4.92 13.86 14.64
CA ILE A 11 5.09 14.81 13.54
C ILE A 11 4.00 14.54 12.48
N LYS A 12 3.23 15.57 12.13
CA LYS A 12 2.35 15.52 10.95
C LYS A 12 3.15 15.96 9.72
N PHE A 13 3.36 15.04 8.79
CA PHE A 13 3.99 15.33 7.50
C PHE A 13 2.93 15.74 6.46
N ASP A 14 3.26 16.74 5.65
CA ASP A 14 2.44 17.04 4.47
C ASP A 14 2.60 15.95 3.40
N TYR A 15 3.79 15.36 3.29
CA TYR A 15 4.16 14.37 2.28
C TYR A 15 4.96 13.22 2.88
N CYS A 16 4.66 11.99 2.46
CA CYS A 16 5.48 10.81 2.67
C CYS A 16 5.71 10.11 1.32
N ILE A 17 6.96 10.04 0.89
CA ILE A 17 7.35 9.42 -0.37
C ILE A 17 8.12 8.16 -0.04
N LEU A 18 7.58 7.02 -0.46
CA LEU A 18 8.25 5.74 -0.33
C LEU A 18 8.93 5.39 -1.65
N ASP A 19 10.25 5.36 -1.62
CA ASP A 19 11.04 4.80 -2.72
C ASP A 19 11.13 3.28 -2.59
N GLU A 20 11.26 2.59 -3.72
CA GLU A 20 11.30 1.14 -3.82
C GLU A 20 10.08 0.45 -3.18
N GLY A 21 8.89 0.66 -3.78
CA GLY A 21 7.59 0.13 -3.36
C GLY A 21 7.54 -1.36 -2.96
N GLN A 22 8.42 -2.19 -3.52
CA GLN A 22 8.55 -3.60 -3.15
C GLN A 22 8.92 -3.83 -1.68
N ASN A 23 9.49 -2.83 -1.00
CA ASN A 23 9.86 -2.91 0.41
C ASN A 23 8.66 -3.12 1.35
N ILE A 24 7.45 -2.74 0.91
CA ILE A 24 6.21 -2.87 1.69
C ILE A 24 5.26 -3.95 1.15
N LYS A 25 5.75 -4.84 0.28
CA LYS A 25 4.92 -5.88 -0.37
C LYS A 25 4.25 -6.83 0.62
N ASN A 26 4.91 -7.11 1.75
CA ASN A 26 4.35 -7.96 2.80
C ASN A 26 3.60 -7.09 3.82
N PRO A 27 2.25 -7.18 3.89
CA PRO A 27 1.46 -6.33 4.78
C PRO A 27 1.67 -6.61 6.27
N VAL A 28 2.17 -7.80 6.64
CA VAL A 28 2.43 -8.14 8.05
C VAL A 28 3.88 -7.90 8.47
N ALA A 29 4.74 -7.46 7.55
CA ALA A 29 6.12 -7.16 7.89
C ALA A 29 6.20 -5.93 8.79
N GLN A 30 7.04 -5.98 9.82
CA GLN A 30 7.19 -4.88 10.79
C GLN A 30 7.54 -3.55 10.12
N ASN A 31 8.42 -3.56 9.12
CA ASN A 31 8.76 -2.36 8.36
C ASN A 31 7.55 -1.75 7.64
N THR A 32 6.70 -2.60 7.04
CA THR A 32 5.46 -2.15 6.40
C THR A 32 4.54 -1.47 7.39
N THR A 33 4.34 -2.07 8.56
CA THR A 33 3.52 -1.49 9.64
C THR A 33 4.08 -0.16 10.12
N SER A 34 5.39 -0.08 10.41
CA SER A 34 6.02 1.16 10.88
C SER A 34 5.92 2.29 9.85
N VAL A 35 6.09 1.99 8.55
CA VAL A 35 5.92 2.97 7.47
C VAL A 35 4.48 3.44 7.34
N LYS A 36 3.51 2.52 7.41
CA LYS A 36 2.08 2.87 7.32
C LYS A 36 1.62 3.74 8.48
N ASN A 37 2.20 3.56 9.67
CA ASN A 37 1.93 4.35 10.88
C ASN A 37 2.46 5.79 10.84
N ILE A 38 3.29 6.16 9.86
CA ILE A 38 3.76 7.55 9.71
C ILE A 38 2.53 8.45 9.49
N ASN A 39 2.41 9.55 10.23
CA ASN A 39 1.32 10.50 10.07
C ASN A 39 1.61 11.44 8.89
N ALA A 40 1.03 11.14 7.72
CA ALA A 40 1.21 11.92 6.50
C ALA A 40 -0.10 12.15 5.75
N GLU A 41 -0.30 13.37 5.26
CA GLU A 41 -1.49 13.78 4.51
C GLU A 41 -1.46 13.28 3.06
N ASN A 42 -0.33 13.46 2.37
CA ASN A 42 -0.14 13.00 1.00
C ASN A 42 0.90 11.88 0.96
N ARG A 43 0.62 10.81 0.21
CA ARG A 43 1.50 9.62 0.14
C ARG A 43 1.77 9.23 -1.29
N PHE A 44 3.04 8.95 -1.58
CA PHE A 44 3.50 8.51 -2.89
C PHE A 44 4.34 7.25 -2.75
N VAL A 45 4.23 6.37 -3.74
CA VAL A 45 5.08 5.18 -3.87
C VAL A 45 5.75 5.26 -5.23
N LEU A 46 7.07 5.18 -5.22
CA LEU A 46 7.90 5.06 -6.40
C LEU A 46 8.39 3.61 -6.49
N THR A 47 8.27 3.00 -7.66
CA THR A 47 8.80 1.65 -7.88
C THR A 47 9.30 1.52 -9.31
N GLY A 48 10.53 1.03 -9.47
CA GLY A 48 11.07 0.65 -10.77
C GLY A 48 10.57 -0.72 -11.25
N THR A 49 9.98 -1.50 -10.34
CA THR A 49 9.49 -2.85 -10.65
C THR A 49 8.00 -2.82 -10.96
N PRO A 50 7.53 -3.55 -11.99
CA PRO A 50 6.10 -3.78 -12.17
C PRO A 50 5.56 -4.41 -10.89
N ILE A 51 4.44 -3.88 -10.37
CA ILE A 51 3.73 -4.54 -9.27
C ILE A 51 3.41 -5.96 -9.76
N GLU A 52 3.98 -6.96 -9.09
CA GLU A 52 3.86 -8.37 -9.48
C GLU A 52 2.40 -8.82 -9.45
N ASN A 53 2.08 -9.95 -10.08
CA ASN A 53 0.72 -10.54 -10.13
C ASN A 53 0.15 -10.97 -8.76
N ASN A 54 0.81 -10.60 -7.65
CA ASN A 54 0.35 -10.87 -6.31
C ASN A 54 -0.58 -9.75 -5.83
N LEU A 55 -1.88 -10.04 -5.85
CA LEU A 55 -2.93 -9.12 -5.43
C LEU A 55 -2.77 -8.62 -3.97
N ILE A 56 -2.14 -9.40 -3.10
CA ILE A 56 -1.89 -8.99 -1.71
C ILE A 56 -0.79 -7.94 -1.62
N GLU A 57 0.22 -8.01 -2.49
CA GLU A 57 1.29 -7.01 -2.53
C GLU A 57 0.74 -5.68 -3.06
N LEU A 58 -0.08 -5.74 -4.11
CA LEU A 58 -0.83 -4.59 -4.62
C LEU A 58 -1.71 -3.98 -3.52
N TRP A 59 -2.47 -4.81 -2.78
CA TRP A 59 -3.26 -4.35 -1.65
C TRP A 59 -2.39 -3.64 -0.61
N SER A 60 -1.22 -4.20 -0.28
CA SER A 60 -0.32 -3.60 0.72
C SER A 60 0.18 -2.21 0.30
N ILE A 61 0.47 -2.01 -1.00
CA ILE A 61 0.87 -0.71 -1.56
C ILE A 61 -0.29 0.29 -1.48
N PHE A 62 -1.50 -0.12 -1.87
CA PHE A 62 -2.67 0.76 -1.82
C PHE A 62 -3.11 1.08 -0.39
N ASP A 63 -2.93 0.17 0.55
CA ASP A 63 -3.17 0.40 1.97
C ASP A 63 -2.18 1.43 2.55
N PHE A 64 -0.97 1.54 1.99
CA PHE A 64 -0.08 2.68 2.30
C PHE A 64 -0.52 3.96 1.60
N LEU A 65 -0.79 3.95 0.30
CA LEU A 65 -1.15 5.14 -0.48
C LEU A 65 -2.45 5.79 -0.01
N MET A 66 -3.49 4.97 0.19
CA MET A 66 -4.85 5.38 0.51
C MET A 66 -5.46 4.39 1.50
N PRO A 67 -5.15 4.51 2.81
CA PRO A 67 -5.64 3.60 3.83
C PRO A 67 -7.17 3.44 3.76
N GLY A 68 -7.63 2.19 3.69
CA GLY A 68 -9.06 1.85 3.61
C GLY A 68 -9.70 1.89 2.21
N TYR A 69 -9.01 2.35 1.16
CA TYR A 69 -9.56 2.42 -0.20
C TYR A 69 -9.98 1.05 -0.76
N LEU A 70 -9.19 0.00 -0.51
CA LEU A 70 -9.46 -1.37 -0.97
C LEU A 70 -10.08 -2.27 0.11
N ASP A 71 -10.72 -1.68 1.13
CA ASP A 71 -11.20 -2.35 2.34
C ASP A 71 -10.08 -3.07 3.13
N SER A 72 -10.48 -3.74 4.21
CA SER A 72 -9.60 -4.64 4.97
C SER A 72 -9.03 -5.75 4.08
N VAL A 73 -7.84 -6.25 4.42
CA VAL A 73 -7.21 -7.38 3.70
C VAL A 73 -8.12 -8.61 3.62
N HIS A 74 -8.96 -8.84 4.63
CA HIS A 74 -9.91 -9.95 4.64
C HIS A 74 -11.01 -9.75 3.59
N THR A 75 -11.62 -8.57 3.58
CA THR A 75 -12.65 -8.20 2.58
C THR A 75 -12.06 -8.21 1.18
N PHE A 76 -10.85 -7.66 1.01
CA PHE A 76 -10.13 -7.64 -0.25
C PHE A 76 -9.89 -9.06 -0.79
N LYS A 77 -9.40 -9.99 0.06
CA LYS A 77 -9.20 -11.39 -0.31
C LYS A 77 -10.48 -12.04 -0.82
N ASN A 78 -11.59 -11.85 -0.11
CA ASN A 78 -12.88 -12.41 -0.49
C ASN A 78 -13.43 -11.83 -1.81
N LYS A 79 -13.16 -10.55 -2.08
CA LYS A 79 -13.60 -9.87 -3.31
C LYS A 79 -12.73 -10.22 -4.52
N PHE A 80 -11.41 -10.19 -4.37
CA PHE A 80 -10.47 -10.15 -5.50
C PHE A 80 -9.51 -11.35 -5.61
N VAL A 81 -9.20 -12.04 -4.51
CA VAL A 81 -8.22 -13.15 -4.54
C VAL A 81 -8.92 -14.49 -4.76
N ASN A 82 -10.06 -14.69 -4.11
CA ASN A 82 -10.78 -15.96 -4.15
C ASN A 82 -11.73 -16.08 -5.37
N LYS A 83 -11.79 -15.08 -6.26
CA LYS A 83 -12.66 -15.03 -7.45
C LYS A 83 -11.83 -14.82 -8.72
N ASN A 84 -11.89 -15.77 -9.66
CA ASN A 84 -11.04 -15.77 -10.87
C ASN A 84 -11.29 -14.60 -11.83
N ASP A 85 -12.51 -14.03 -11.89
CA ASP A 85 -12.86 -12.95 -12.84
C ASP A 85 -12.72 -11.52 -12.29
N SER A 86 -12.19 -11.38 -11.08
CA SER A 86 -12.22 -10.11 -10.34
C SER A 86 -11.02 -9.18 -10.61
N VAL A 87 -9.98 -9.67 -11.30
CA VAL A 87 -8.76 -8.90 -11.60
C VAL A 87 -9.05 -7.74 -12.55
N ILE A 88 -9.89 -7.96 -13.57
CA ILE A 88 -10.30 -6.91 -14.51
C ILE A 88 -11.07 -5.81 -13.79
N GLU A 89 -11.90 -6.19 -12.82
CA GLU A 89 -12.62 -5.25 -11.99
C GLU A 89 -11.65 -4.43 -11.12
N LEU A 90 -10.71 -5.09 -10.42
CA LEU A 90 -9.69 -4.43 -9.63
C LEU A 90 -8.85 -3.44 -10.45
N GLN A 91 -8.47 -3.81 -11.68
CA GLN A 91 -7.71 -2.93 -12.59
C GLN A 91 -8.41 -1.59 -12.80
N LYS A 92 -9.75 -1.55 -12.85
CA LYS A 92 -10.50 -0.29 -13.00
C LYS A 92 -10.34 0.63 -11.79
N TYR A 93 -10.22 0.07 -10.58
CA TYR A 93 -10.01 0.83 -9.35
C TYR A 93 -8.60 1.37 -9.20
N ILE A 94 -7.59 0.65 -9.67
CA ILE A 94 -6.18 1.00 -9.44
C ILE A 94 -5.57 1.83 -10.56
N LYS A 95 -6.04 1.66 -11.81
CA LYS A 95 -5.43 2.29 -12.99
C LYS A 95 -5.35 3.82 -12.93
N PRO A 96 -6.33 4.56 -12.39
CA PRO A 96 -6.24 6.02 -12.28
C PRO A 96 -5.10 6.51 -11.39
N PHE A 97 -4.58 5.66 -10.50
CA PHE A 97 -3.55 6.01 -9.51
C PHE A 97 -2.13 5.60 -9.93
N MET A 98 -2.00 4.94 -11.07
CA MET A 98 -0.70 4.50 -11.60
C MET A 98 -0.33 5.38 -12.79
N LEU A 99 0.83 6.03 -12.70
CA LEU A 99 1.45 6.71 -13.81
C LEU A 99 2.58 5.83 -14.35
N ARG A 100 2.54 5.50 -15.63
CA ARG A 100 3.57 4.72 -16.31
C ARG A 100 3.71 5.18 -17.75
#